data_AF-A0A3C0NWD9-F1
#
_entry.id   AF-A0A3C0NWD9-F1
#
_cell.length_a   1.000
_cell.length_b   1.000
_cell.length_c   1.000
_cell.angle_alpha   90.00
_cell.angle_beta   90.00
_cell.angle_gamma   90.00
#
_symmetry.space_group_name_H-M   'P 1'
#
loop_
_entity.id
_entity.type
_entity.pdbx_description
1 polymer ?
#
loop_
_entity_poly.entity_id
_entity_poly.type
_entity_poly.pdbx_seq_one_letter_code
_entity_poly.pdbx_strand_id
1 'polypeptide(L)' 'MENKQVQHHTALVAIVMGSDSDWPVMKHAAQMLADFGVSYEAKVVSAHRTPDLMFRFAESAASNGYQV' A
#
# COMPACT_ATOMS: atom_id res chain seq x y z
N MET A 1 9.99 25.62 21.21
CA MET A 1 9.66 25.34 19.80
C MET A 1 10.06 23.89 19.56
N GLU A 2 9.10 22.98 19.59
CA GLU A 2 9.36 21.54 19.61
C GLU A 2 9.48 21.03 18.17
N ASN A 3 10.69 20.61 17.79
CA ASN A 3 10.98 20.00 16.51
C ASN A 3 10.30 18.63 16.43
N LYS A 4 9.08 18.59 15.90
CA LYS A 4 8.49 17.34 15.39
C LYS A 4 9.27 16.95 14.14
N GLN A 5 10.29 16.11 14.29
CA GLN A 5 10.83 15.36 13.17
C GLN A 5 9.67 14.65 12.47
N VAL A 6 9.44 14.97 11.20
CA VAL A 6 8.49 14.25 10.36
C VAL A 6 9.05 12.84 10.21
N GLN A 7 8.48 11.88 10.93
CA GLN A 7 8.80 10.48 10.73
C GLN A 7 8.37 10.12 9.30
N HIS A 8 9.33 9.83 8.43
CA HIS A 8 9.07 9.16 7.16
C HIS A 8 8.59 7.74 7.49
N HIS A 9 7.29 7.61 7.76
CA HIS A 9 6.69 6.32 8.02
C HIS A 9 6.53 5.61 6.69
N THR A 10 7.52 4.81 6.34
CA THR A 10 7.42 3.85 5.24
C THR A 10 6.20 2.96 5.51
N ALA A 11 5.33 2.80 4.52
CA ALA A 11 4.16 1.94 4.66
C ALA A 11 4.64 0.48 4.84
N LEU A 12 4.14 -0.20 5.88
CA LEU A 12 4.49 -1.59 6.15
C LEU A 12 3.69 -2.56 5.29
N VAL A 13 2.46 -2.19 4.90
CA VAL A 13 1.57 -3.03 4.10
C VAL A 13 1.17 -2.32 2.81
N ALA A 14 1.19 -3.03 1.68
CA ALA A 14 0.65 -2.53 0.44
C ALA A 14 -0.67 -3.24 0.06
N ILE A 15 -1.77 -2.49 0.03
CA ILE A 15 -3.07 -2.98 -0.42
C ILE A 15 -3.16 -2.79 -1.93
N VAL A 16 -3.00 -3.86 -2.69
CA VAL A 16 -3.11 -3.84 -4.15
C VAL A 16 -4.50 -4.28 -4.59
N MET A 17 -5.03 -3.62 -5.63
CA MET A 17 -6.30 -3.98 -6.26
C MET A 17 -6.24 -3.84 -7.77
N GLY A 18 -7.06 -4.60 -8.49
CA GLY A 18 -7.01 -4.62 -9.95
C GLY A 18 -7.62 -3.38 -10.58
N SER A 19 -8.66 -2.83 -9.94
CA SER A 19 -9.40 -1.63 -10.34
C SER A 19 -9.78 -0.77 -9.15
N ASP A 20 -10.01 0.51 -9.40
CA ASP A 20 -10.74 1.41 -8.50
C ASP A 20 -12.12 0.88 -8.05
N SER A 21 -12.81 0.13 -8.90
CA SER A 21 -14.09 -0.52 -8.57
C SER A 21 -13.98 -1.55 -7.44
N ASP A 22 -12.77 -2.03 -7.12
CA ASP A 22 -12.54 -2.95 -6.01
C ASP A 22 -12.48 -2.21 -4.66
N TRP A 23 -12.26 -0.90 -4.67
CA TRP A 23 -12.07 -0.09 -3.46
C TRP A 23 -13.19 -0.19 -2.42
N PRO A 24 -14.50 -0.23 -2.79
CA PRO A 24 -15.56 -0.42 -1.81
C PRO A 24 -15.39 -1.66 -0.93
N VAL A 25 -14.72 -2.70 -1.42
CA VAL A 25 -14.38 -3.91 -0.66
C VAL A 25 -13.01 -3.75 0.02
N MET A 26 -11.99 -3.34 -0.72
CA MET A 26 -10.61 -3.28 -0.23
C MET A 26 -10.40 -2.27 0.91
N LYS A 27 -11.23 -1.22 0.99
CA LYS A 27 -11.17 -0.22 2.07
C LYS A 27 -11.38 -0.82 3.46
N HIS A 28 -12.01 -2.00 3.58
CA HIS A 28 -12.15 -2.67 4.87
C HIS A 28 -10.80 -3.13 5.43
N ALA A 29 -9.88 -3.61 4.57
CA ALA A 29 -8.51 -3.92 4.99
C ALA A 29 -7.76 -2.67 5.44
N ALA A 30 -7.92 -1.56 4.70
CA ALA A 30 -7.34 -0.26 5.04
C ALA A 30 -7.83 0.24 6.41
N GLN A 31 -9.13 0.12 6.69
CA GLN A 31 -9.70 0.47 7.99
C GLN A 31 -9.11 -0.38 9.11
N MET A 32 -9.04 -1.71 8.94
CA MET A 32 -8.46 -2.60 9.93
C MET A 32 -6.99 -2.25 10.22
N LEU A 33 -6.18 -1.96 9.20
CA LEU A 33 -4.79 -1.54 9.41
C LEU A 33 -4.71 -0.20 10.15
N ALA A 34 -5.58 0.76 9.82
CA ALA A 34 -5.66 2.04 10.52
C ALA A 34 -6.05 1.88 11.99
N ASP A 35 -7.03 1.03 12.31
CA ASP A 35 -7.52 0.80 13.68
C ASP A 35 -6.42 0.23 14.59
N PHE A 36 -5.49 -0.54 14.01
CA PHE A 36 -4.33 -1.12 14.70
C PHE A 36 -3.06 -0.24 14.61
N GLY A 37 -3.14 0.91 13.95
CA GLY A 37 -1.99 1.81 13.77
C GLY A 37 -0.89 1.27 12.85
N VAL A 38 -1.22 0.32 11.96
CA VAL A 38 -0.27 -0.21 10.97
C VAL A 38 -0.28 0.69 9.74
N SER A 39 0.89 1.20 9.35
CA SER A 39 1.01 2.04 8.15
C SER A 39 0.79 1.22 6.88
N TYR A 40 0.00 1.77 5.95
CA TYR A 40 -0.29 1.13 4.69
C TYR A 40 -0.35 2.11 3.53
N GLU A 41 -0.25 1.58 2.32
CA GLU A 41 -0.51 2.29 1.07
C GLU A 41 -1.47 1.47 0.20
N ALA A 42 -2.40 2.11 -0.51
CA ALA A 42 -3.32 1.44 -1.43
C ALA A 42 -3.00 1.81 -2.88
N LYS A 43 -2.91 0.82 -3.78
CA LYS A 43 -2.57 1.02 -5.20
C LYS A 43 -3.45 0.21 -6.14
N VAL A 44 -3.76 0.79 -7.30
CA VAL A 44 -4.35 0.05 -8.42
C VAL A 44 -3.22 -0.56 -9.25
N VAL A 45 -3.08 -1.89 -9.19
CA VAL A 45 -2.07 -2.68 -9.89
C VAL A 45 -2.78 -3.85 -10.56
N SER A 46 -3.10 -3.70 -11.85
CA SER A 46 -3.86 -4.71 -12.59
C SER A 46 -2.94 -5.75 -13.24
N ALA A 47 -3.05 -7.00 -12.80
CA ALA A 47 -2.32 -8.11 -13.42
C ALA A 47 -2.62 -8.28 -14.92
N HIS A 48 -3.85 -7.99 -15.36
CA HIS A 48 -4.28 -8.20 -16.75
C HIS A 48 -4.10 -6.97 -17.65
N ARG A 49 -4.29 -5.76 -17.12
CA ARG A 49 -4.21 -4.52 -17.94
C ARG A 49 -2.82 -3.92 -17.95
N THR A 50 -2.08 -4.05 -16.85
CA THR A 50 -0.75 -3.46 -16.68
C THR A 50 0.23 -4.48 -16.07
N PRO A 51 0.47 -5.63 -16.73
CA PRO A 51 1.33 -6.69 -16.20
C PRO A 51 2.75 -6.21 -15.86
N ASP A 52 3.35 -5.33 -16.67
CA ASP A 52 4.68 -4.78 -16.38
C ASP A 52 4.71 -3.94 -15.10
N LEU A 53 3.62 -3.19 -14.82
CA LEU A 53 3.50 -2.46 -13.56
C LEU A 53 3.40 -3.44 -12.39
N MET A 54 2.66 -4.55 -12.56
CA MET A 54 2.53 -5.58 -11.53
C MET A 54 3.90 -6.20 -11.20
N PHE A 55 4.69 -6.58 -12.21
CA PHE A 55 6.04 -7.11 -11.98
C PHE A 55 6.95 -6.10 -11.29
N ARG A 56 7.03 -4.85 -11.79
CA ARG A 56 7.87 -3.80 -11.18
C ARG A 56 7.46 -3.48 -9.74
N PHE A 57 6.15 -3.49 -9.46
CA PHE A 57 5.65 -3.28 -8.11
C PHE A 57 6.13 -4.40 -7.19
N ALA A 58 5.97 -5.67 -7.61
CA ALA A 58 6.40 -6.82 -6.82
C ALA A 58 7.93 -6.85 -6.60
N GLU A 59 8.72 -6.60 -7.64
CA GLU A 59 10.19 -6.58 -7.58
C GLU A 59 10.73 -5.52 -6.61
N SER A 60 10.10 -4.34 -6.58
CA SER A 60 10.53 -3.24 -5.72
C SER A 60 9.91 -3.23 -4.32
N ALA A 61 8.92 -4.11 -4.05
CA ALA A 61 8.11 -4.04 -2.83
C ALA A 61 8.95 -4.11 -1.55
N ALA A 62 9.82 -5.11 -1.43
CA ALA A 62 10.69 -5.28 -0.27
C ALA A 62 11.69 -4.12 -0.11
N SER A 63 12.28 -3.63 -1.21
CA SER A 63 13.19 -2.48 -1.16
C SER A 63 12.49 -1.17 -0.78
N ASN A 64 11.19 -1.07 -1.07
CA ASN A 64 10.36 0.06 -0.66
C ASN A 64 9.88 -0.06 0.80
N GLY A 65 10.29 -1.12 1.52
CA GLY A 65 10.01 -1.30 2.94
C GLY A 65 8.65 -1.94 3.25
N TYR A 66 7.90 -2.41 2.25
CA TYR A 66 6.71 -3.23 2.51
C TYR A 66 7.15 -4.57 3.09
N GLN A 67 6.44 -5.02 4.13
CA GLN A 67 6.60 -6.32 4.74
C GLN A 67 5.54 -7.32 4.24
N VAL A 68 4.39 -6.79 3.79
CA VAL A 68 3.24 -7.54 3.27
C VAL A 68 2.63 -6.81 2.07
#